data_AF-A0AAP0FY52-F1
#
_entry.id   AF-A0AAP0FY52-F1
#
_cell.length_a   1.000
_cell.length_b   1.000
_cell.length_c   1.000
_cell.angle_alpha   90.00
_cell.angle_beta   90.00
_cell.angle_gamma   90.00
#
_symmetry.space_group_name_H-M   'P 1'
#
loop_
_entity.id
_entity.type
_entity.pdbx_description
1 polymer ?
#
loop_
_entity_poly.entity_id
_entity_poly.type
_entity_poly.pdbx_seq_one_letter_code
_entity_poly.pdbx_strand_id
1 'polypeptide(L)'
;MLKEVQAVRSFIGYEDARDNVLALPLERAKVIRRVLGRDFTLRKELLEYILTAKNETSPLGRMCTYLSEILAWTDMTHILFMFKELVLTLSPVLRSSEVVAEVRNLAMAILSTLKISHPQYYKILVPVADHIVVDRNKFPVLIEVSRRLKEGKSMSAQNFQGSADVNPDIVNRLLALHRGQHKPMSKVEGRGRTI
;
A
#
# COMPACT_ATOMS: atom_id res chain seq x y z
N MET A 1 -35.79 46.00 -6.01
CA MET A 1 -35.42 44.98 -4.99
C MET A 1 -34.91 43.66 -5.58
N LEU A 2 -35.72 42.82 -6.25
CA LEU A 2 -35.24 41.49 -6.69
C LEU A 2 -34.07 41.52 -7.72
N LYS A 3 -34.08 42.53 -8.61
CA LYS A 3 -33.02 42.73 -9.61
C LYS A 3 -31.72 43.27 -9.02
N GLU A 4 -31.80 44.08 -7.96
CA GLU A 4 -30.62 44.62 -7.26
C GLU A 4 -29.91 43.52 -6.46
N VAL A 5 -30.66 42.59 -5.87
CA VAL A 5 -30.12 41.41 -5.17
C VAL A 5 -29.46 40.42 -6.13
N GLN A 6 -29.98 40.26 -7.35
CA GLN A 6 -29.35 39.42 -8.39
C GLN A 6 -28.06 40.04 -8.95
N ALA A 7 -28.02 41.36 -9.13
CA ALA A 7 -26.81 42.06 -9.59
C ALA A 7 -25.65 41.96 -8.58
N VAL A 8 -25.97 41.97 -7.28
CA VAL A 8 -24.97 41.73 -6.23
C VAL A 8 -24.48 40.28 -6.29
N ARG A 9 -25.35 39.26 -6.45
CA ARG A 9 -24.95 37.84 -6.55
C ARG A 9 -23.97 37.54 -7.70
N SER A 10 -24.15 38.15 -8.87
CA SER A 10 -23.22 38.01 -9.99
C SER A 10 -21.87 38.69 -9.75
N PHE A 11 -21.83 39.74 -8.92
CA PHE A 11 -20.60 40.46 -8.60
C PHE A 11 -19.73 39.73 -7.55
N ILE A 12 -20.34 38.92 -6.67
CA ILE A 12 -19.66 38.09 -5.66
C ILE A 12 -19.41 36.63 -6.10
N GLY A 13 -19.70 36.28 -7.36
CA GLY A 13 -19.33 34.99 -7.96
C GLY A 13 -20.09 33.77 -7.42
N TYR A 14 -21.35 33.95 -7.00
CA TYR A 14 -22.18 32.86 -6.47
C TYR A 14 -23.27 32.49 -7.49
N GLU A 15 -22.96 31.58 -8.41
CA GLU A 15 -23.96 30.85 -9.20
C GLU A 15 -24.38 29.55 -8.47
N ASP A 16 -25.66 29.22 -8.61
CA ASP A 16 -26.42 28.30 -7.76
C ASP A 16 -25.74 26.97 -7.45
N ALA A 17 -25.75 26.64 -6.16
CA ALA A 17 -25.37 25.36 -5.61
C ALA A 17 -26.32 24.25 -6.11
N ARG A 18 -25.86 23.48 -7.10
CA ARG A 18 -26.18 22.06 -7.32
C ARG A 18 -25.23 21.56 -8.42
N ASP A 19 -24.34 20.64 -8.06
CA ASP A 19 -23.21 20.12 -8.85
C ASP A 19 -22.01 21.05 -9.00
N ASN A 20 -21.09 20.99 -8.04
CA ASN A 20 -19.64 20.98 -8.26
C ASN A 20 -18.95 20.84 -6.89
N VAL A 21 -18.90 19.62 -6.36
CA VAL A 21 -17.69 19.22 -5.63
C VAL A 21 -16.56 19.56 -6.60
N LEU A 22 -15.65 20.45 -6.21
CA LEU A 22 -14.53 20.94 -7.03
C LEU A 22 -13.67 19.76 -7.52
N ALA A 23 -14.16 19.05 -8.52
CA ALA A 23 -13.42 18.10 -9.29
C ALA A 23 -12.48 18.95 -10.12
N LEU A 24 -11.23 19.08 -9.65
CA LEU A 24 -10.14 19.60 -10.45
C LEU A 24 -10.22 18.89 -11.81
N PRO A 25 -10.41 19.62 -12.92
CA PRO A 25 -10.44 19.02 -14.24
C PRO A 25 -9.21 18.13 -14.42
N LEU A 26 -9.40 16.92 -14.97
CA LEU A 26 -8.36 15.90 -15.07
C LEU A 26 -7.03 16.45 -15.61
N GLU A 27 -7.09 17.37 -16.58
CA GLU A 27 -5.91 18.02 -17.16
C GLU A 27 -5.14 18.89 -16.16
N ARG A 28 -5.84 19.62 -15.27
CA ARG A 28 -5.19 20.38 -14.20
C ARG A 28 -4.59 19.44 -13.14
N ALA A 29 -5.28 18.37 -12.79
CA ALA A 29 -4.75 17.35 -11.89
C ALA A 29 -3.47 16.68 -12.47
N LYS A 30 -3.43 16.43 -13.78
CA LYS A 30 -2.24 15.93 -14.48
C LYS A 30 -1.08 16.92 -14.44
N VAL A 31 -1.34 18.23 -14.60
CA VAL A 31 -0.32 19.28 -14.49
C VAL A 31 0.25 19.33 -13.07
N ILE A 32 -0.63 19.35 -12.05
CA ILE A 32 -0.24 19.29 -10.64
C ILE A 32 0.61 18.04 -10.38
N ARG A 33 0.19 16.86 -10.85
CA ARG A 33 0.97 15.62 -10.74
C ARG A 33 2.32 15.70 -11.44
N ARG A 34 2.40 16.34 -12.61
CA ARG A 34 3.65 16.46 -13.37
C ARG A 34 4.65 17.38 -12.66
N VAL A 35 4.18 18.49 -12.12
CA VAL A 35 5.00 19.51 -11.46
C VAL A 35 5.33 19.08 -10.03
N LEU A 36 4.32 18.86 -9.19
CA LEU A 36 4.51 18.47 -7.79
C LEU A 36 4.99 17.03 -7.63
N GLY A 37 4.55 16.11 -8.49
CA GLY A 37 4.87 14.69 -8.34
C GLY A 37 6.30 14.33 -8.74
N ARG A 38 7.00 15.19 -9.49
CA ARG A 38 8.39 14.97 -9.90
C ARG A 38 9.39 15.70 -9.01
N ASP A 39 8.99 16.77 -8.37
CA ASP A 39 9.83 17.50 -7.43
C ASP A 39 9.97 16.71 -6.12
N PHE A 40 11.18 16.22 -5.84
CA PHE A 40 11.44 15.46 -4.63
C PHE A 40 11.39 16.33 -3.38
N THR A 41 11.98 17.53 -3.44
CA THR A 41 12.06 18.47 -2.32
C THR A 41 10.66 18.88 -1.89
N LEU A 42 9.82 19.26 -2.85
CA LEU A 42 8.46 19.70 -2.57
C LEU A 42 7.57 18.59 -2.00
N ARG A 43 7.69 17.35 -2.51
CA ARG A 43 6.99 16.19 -1.94
C ARG A 43 7.39 15.94 -0.49
N LYS A 44 8.68 16.05 -0.19
CA LYS A 44 9.22 15.86 1.16
C LYS A 44 8.73 16.94 2.11
N GLU A 45 8.85 18.21 1.73
CA GLU A 45 8.40 19.35 2.55
C GLU A 45 6.89 19.31 2.82
N LEU A 46 6.08 18.99 1.79
CA LEU A 46 4.63 18.83 1.96
C LEU A 46 4.29 17.69 2.92
N LEU A 47 4.99 16.57 2.85
CA LEU A 47 4.78 15.46 3.78
C LEU A 47 5.18 15.86 5.22
N GLU A 48 6.31 16.52 5.41
CA GLU A 48 6.75 17.01 6.72
C GLU A 48 5.74 18.00 7.33
N TYR A 49 5.19 18.89 6.50
CA TYR A 49 4.09 19.77 6.91
C TYR A 49 2.86 18.97 7.35
N ILE A 50 2.41 18.01 6.55
CA ILE A 50 1.26 17.15 6.87
C ILE A 50 1.50 16.40 8.19
N LEU A 51 2.69 15.84 8.39
CA LEU A 51 3.04 15.07 9.58
C LEU A 51 3.15 15.93 10.85
N THR A 52 3.51 17.20 10.70
CA THR A 52 3.50 18.16 11.81
C THR A 52 2.06 18.58 12.14
N ALA A 53 1.31 19.01 11.13
CA ALA A 53 -0.03 19.56 11.28
C ALA A 53 -1.08 18.52 11.75
N LYS A 54 -0.89 17.22 11.46
CA LYS A 54 -1.86 16.19 11.84
C LYS A 54 -2.11 16.08 13.35
N ASN A 55 -1.17 16.54 14.19
CA ASN A 55 -1.30 16.49 15.65
C ASN A 55 -2.13 17.66 16.21
N GLU A 56 -2.53 18.61 15.36
CA GLU A 56 -3.39 19.71 15.74
C GLU A 56 -4.85 19.24 15.87
N THR A 57 -5.58 19.82 16.82
CA THR A 57 -7.04 19.60 16.97
C THR A 57 -7.88 20.38 15.96
N SER A 58 -7.23 21.15 15.08
CA SER A 58 -7.86 21.99 14.07
C SER A 58 -8.54 21.15 12.96
N PRO A 59 -9.50 21.73 12.22
CA PRO A 59 -10.04 21.08 11.01
C PRO A 59 -8.95 20.69 10.02
N LEU A 60 -7.89 21.52 9.92
CA LEU A 60 -6.71 21.24 9.13
C LEU A 60 -5.95 20.01 9.65
N GLY A 61 -5.74 19.89 10.97
CA GLY A 61 -5.10 18.71 11.56
C GLY A 61 -5.87 17.41 11.28
N ARG A 62 -7.20 17.44 11.30
CA ARG A 62 -8.03 16.29 10.89
C ARG A 62 -7.86 15.94 9.41
N MET A 63 -7.80 16.94 8.54
CA MET A 63 -7.52 16.74 7.12
C MET A 63 -6.12 16.16 6.91
N CYS A 64 -5.10 16.69 7.59
CA CYS A 64 -3.73 16.17 7.54
C CYS A 64 -3.63 14.75 8.09
N THR A 65 -4.41 14.39 9.12
CA THR A 65 -4.53 13.01 9.60
C THR A 65 -5.02 12.10 8.49
N TYR A 66 -6.15 12.44 7.87
CA TYR A 66 -6.72 11.67 6.75
C TYR A 66 -5.75 11.56 5.56
N LEU A 67 -5.11 12.66 5.18
CA LEU A 67 -4.11 12.67 4.11
C LEU A 67 -2.91 11.77 4.46
N SER A 68 -2.43 11.80 5.70
CA SER A 68 -1.32 10.95 6.14
C SER A 68 -1.67 9.46 6.05
N GLU A 69 -2.92 9.09 6.34
CA GLU A 69 -3.39 7.70 6.20
C GLU A 69 -3.46 7.25 4.75
N ILE A 70 -3.94 8.11 3.84
CA ILE A 70 -3.98 7.82 2.39
C ILE A 70 -2.57 7.68 1.82
N LEU A 71 -1.66 8.58 2.22
CA LEU A 71 -0.28 8.61 1.73
C LEU A 71 0.55 7.43 2.26
N ALA A 72 0.12 6.81 3.36
CA ALA A 72 0.81 5.66 3.92
C ALA A 72 0.73 4.46 2.97
N TRP A 73 1.90 3.91 2.64
CA TRP A 73 2.06 2.75 1.76
C TRP A 73 1.54 2.94 0.33
N THR A 74 1.31 4.18 -0.11
CA THR A 74 0.93 4.48 -1.50
C THR A 74 1.95 3.88 -2.46
N ASP A 75 1.47 3.12 -3.45
CA ASP A 75 2.26 2.37 -4.42
C ASP A 75 3.30 1.39 -3.84
N MET A 76 3.13 0.98 -2.57
CA MET A 76 3.99 0.03 -1.85
C MET A 76 3.20 -0.99 -1.02
N THR A 77 1.88 -1.06 -1.22
CA THR A 77 1.02 -1.95 -0.41
C THR A 77 1.40 -3.43 -0.55
N HIS A 78 2.00 -3.83 -1.67
CA HIS A 78 2.55 -5.18 -1.86
C HIS A 78 3.66 -5.50 -0.88
N ILE A 79 4.55 -4.56 -0.59
CA ILE A 79 5.63 -4.75 0.40
C ILE A 79 5.02 -5.00 1.78
N LEU A 80 4.02 -4.20 2.17
CA LEU A 80 3.34 -4.36 3.44
C LEU A 80 2.67 -5.73 3.57
N PHE A 81 2.01 -6.23 2.51
CA PHE A 81 1.37 -7.54 2.56
C PHE A 81 2.37 -8.69 2.57
N MET A 82 3.42 -8.66 1.75
CA MET A 82 4.48 -9.66 1.81
C MET A 82 5.14 -9.68 3.20
N PHE A 83 5.37 -8.52 3.79
CA PHE A 83 5.91 -8.43 5.14
C PHE A 83 4.97 -9.09 6.16
N LYS A 84 3.68 -8.74 6.14
CA LYS A 84 2.68 -9.28 7.08
C LYS A 84 2.44 -10.78 6.91
N GLU A 85 2.27 -11.25 5.69
CA GLU A 85 1.83 -12.63 5.41
C GLU A 85 2.98 -13.64 5.26
N LEU A 86 4.20 -13.17 4.97
CA LEU A 86 5.34 -14.07 4.76
C LEU A 86 6.43 -13.85 5.80
N VAL A 87 6.84 -12.61 6.04
CA VAL A 87 7.99 -12.31 6.92
C VAL A 87 7.61 -12.47 8.38
N LEU A 88 6.55 -11.80 8.83
CA LEU A 88 6.11 -11.87 10.24
C LEU A 88 5.66 -13.27 10.65
N THR A 89 5.12 -14.06 9.72
CA THR A 89 4.69 -15.44 10.00
C THR A 89 5.82 -16.46 9.83
N LEU A 90 7.04 -16.03 9.51
CA LEU A 90 8.18 -16.91 9.22
C LEU A 90 7.86 -17.98 8.16
N SER A 91 7.14 -17.58 7.11
CA SER A 91 6.61 -18.47 6.08
C SER A 91 7.72 -19.32 5.44
N PRO A 92 7.51 -20.64 5.26
CA PRO A 92 8.47 -21.55 4.65
C PRO A 92 8.67 -21.26 3.16
N VAL A 93 7.73 -20.51 2.55
CA VAL A 93 7.84 -19.97 1.19
C VAL A 93 9.15 -19.18 1.02
N LEU A 94 9.59 -18.46 2.06
CA LEU A 94 10.82 -17.68 2.03
C LEU A 94 12.09 -18.53 1.90
N ARG A 95 11.98 -19.85 2.09
CA ARG A 95 13.09 -20.81 1.94
C ARG A 95 13.01 -21.61 0.63
N SER A 96 11.95 -21.44 -0.15
CA SER A 96 11.81 -22.15 -1.42
C SER A 96 12.80 -21.64 -2.45
N SER A 97 13.48 -22.57 -3.14
CA SER A 97 14.41 -22.26 -4.24
C SER A 97 13.72 -21.50 -5.38
N GLU A 98 12.43 -21.71 -5.59
CA GLU A 98 11.62 -21.10 -6.65
C GLU A 98 11.51 -19.57 -6.51
N VAL A 99 11.73 -19.01 -5.32
CA VAL A 99 11.57 -17.56 -5.04
C VAL A 99 12.81 -16.90 -4.47
N VAL A 100 13.97 -17.56 -4.48
CA VAL A 100 15.22 -17.04 -3.86
C VAL A 100 15.58 -15.64 -4.36
N ALA A 101 15.42 -15.37 -5.66
CA ALA A 101 15.67 -14.06 -6.23
C ALA A 101 14.71 -12.99 -5.67
N GLU A 102 13.42 -13.30 -5.62
CA GLU A 102 12.40 -12.39 -5.05
C GLU A 102 12.59 -12.18 -3.56
N VAL A 103 13.00 -13.22 -2.80
CA VAL A 103 13.29 -13.12 -1.37
C VAL A 103 14.49 -12.21 -1.11
N ARG A 104 15.55 -12.30 -1.92
CA ARG A 104 16.69 -11.37 -1.85
C ARG A 104 16.25 -9.94 -2.15
N ASN A 105 15.45 -9.74 -3.19
CA ASN A 105 14.88 -8.43 -3.51
C ASN A 105 14.04 -7.91 -2.34
N LEU A 106 13.28 -8.77 -1.66
CA LEU A 106 12.37 -8.38 -0.59
C LEU A 106 13.15 -7.95 0.64
N ALA A 107 14.22 -8.68 0.97
CA ALA A 107 15.15 -8.28 2.03
C ALA A 107 15.76 -6.89 1.74
N MET A 108 16.22 -6.66 0.51
CA MET A 108 16.75 -5.35 0.11
C MET A 108 15.70 -4.23 0.19
N ALA A 109 14.46 -4.50 -0.24
CA ALA A 109 13.36 -3.55 -0.16
C ALA A 109 13.02 -3.19 1.29
N ILE A 110 12.90 -4.20 2.18
CA ILE A 110 12.63 -4.00 3.61
C ILE A 110 13.76 -3.20 4.27
N LEU A 111 15.01 -3.61 4.06
CA LEU A 111 16.17 -2.91 4.63
C LEU A 111 16.27 -1.46 4.15
N SER A 112 15.97 -1.19 2.87
CA SER A 112 15.95 0.16 2.33
C SER A 112 14.83 1.00 2.93
N THR A 113 13.65 0.40 3.10
CA THR A 113 12.47 1.07 3.67
C THR A 113 12.67 1.41 5.15
N LEU A 114 13.27 0.49 5.93
CA LEU A 114 13.51 0.67 7.36
C LEU A 114 14.60 1.70 7.70
N LYS A 115 15.45 2.08 6.73
CA LYS A 115 16.45 3.14 6.92
C LYS A 115 15.83 4.54 6.95
N ILE A 116 14.57 4.68 6.59
CA ILE A 116 13.85 5.96 6.55
C ILE A 116 13.01 6.13 7.82
N SER A 117 12.99 7.33 8.41
CA SER A 117 12.30 7.63 9.68
C SER A 117 10.80 7.28 9.67
N HIS A 118 10.16 7.34 8.50
CA HIS A 118 8.77 6.96 8.30
C HIS A 118 8.65 5.98 7.12
N PRO A 119 8.87 4.67 7.35
CA PRO A 119 8.93 3.66 6.28
C PRO A 119 7.67 3.63 5.39
N GLN A 120 6.50 3.88 5.97
CA GLN A 120 5.24 3.92 5.23
C GLN A 120 5.20 4.99 4.13
N TYR A 121 6.04 6.03 4.22
CA TYR A 121 6.11 7.09 3.21
C TYR A 121 7.36 7.01 2.33
N TYR A 122 8.04 5.85 2.30
CA TYR A 122 9.30 5.66 1.58
C TYR A 122 9.31 6.27 0.17
N LYS A 123 8.34 5.95 -0.69
CA LYS A 123 8.26 6.50 -2.06
C LYS A 123 8.13 8.04 -2.13
N ILE A 124 7.62 8.67 -1.08
CA ILE A 124 7.55 10.13 -0.97
C ILE A 124 8.91 10.68 -0.53
N LEU A 125 9.55 10.01 0.45
CA LEU A 125 10.77 10.42 1.12
C LEU A 125 12.07 10.07 0.39
N VAL A 126 12.00 9.35 -0.74
CA VAL A 126 13.17 9.07 -1.58
C VAL A 126 13.05 9.62 -3.01
N PRO A 127 14.19 9.95 -3.66
CA PRO A 127 14.24 10.25 -5.09
C PRO A 127 13.63 9.13 -5.94
N VAL A 128 13.08 9.49 -7.11
CA VAL A 128 12.41 8.54 -8.02
C VAL A 128 13.36 7.42 -8.48
N ALA A 129 14.65 7.71 -8.62
CA ALA A 129 15.67 6.71 -8.97
C ALA A 129 15.71 5.53 -7.98
N ASP A 130 15.42 5.78 -6.70
CA ASP A 130 15.49 4.77 -5.65
C ASP A 130 14.19 3.97 -5.54
N HIS A 131 13.11 4.36 -6.22
CA HIS A 131 11.82 3.65 -6.18
C HIS A 131 11.92 2.24 -6.74
N ILE A 132 12.94 1.98 -7.56
CA ILE A 132 13.19 0.68 -8.19
C ILE A 132 13.34 -0.45 -7.16
N VAL A 133 13.77 -0.17 -5.93
CA VAL A 133 13.96 -1.22 -4.91
C VAL A 133 12.63 -1.81 -4.41
N VAL A 134 11.55 -1.02 -4.47
CA VAL A 134 10.19 -1.44 -4.09
C VAL A 134 9.31 -1.71 -5.31
N ASP A 135 9.88 -1.81 -6.51
CA ASP A 135 9.10 -2.08 -7.72
C ASP A 135 8.40 -3.43 -7.61
N ARG A 136 7.09 -3.42 -7.88
CA ARG A 136 6.20 -4.57 -7.87
C ARG A 136 6.71 -5.70 -8.78
N ASN A 137 7.31 -5.37 -9.91
CA ASN A 137 7.78 -6.34 -10.91
C ASN A 137 8.95 -7.20 -10.40
N LYS A 138 9.56 -6.85 -9.27
CA LYS A 138 10.61 -7.65 -8.61
C LYS A 138 10.08 -8.79 -7.75
N PHE A 139 8.75 -8.87 -7.57
CA PHE A 139 8.08 -9.76 -6.63
C PHE A 139 6.86 -10.50 -7.20
N PRO A 140 6.82 -10.90 -8.48
CA PRO A 140 5.59 -11.39 -9.09
C PRO A 140 5.02 -12.60 -8.35
N VAL A 141 5.83 -13.60 -7.99
CA VAL A 141 5.37 -14.81 -7.30
C VAL A 141 5.01 -14.53 -5.85
N LEU A 142 5.85 -13.81 -5.10
CA LEU A 142 5.62 -13.51 -3.69
C LEU A 142 4.38 -12.64 -3.47
N ILE A 143 4.11 -11.71 -4.39
CA ILE A 143 2.87 -10.91 -4.40
C ILE A 143 1.66 -11.81 -4.52
N GLU A 144 1.66 -12.71 -5.49
CA GLU A 144 0.52 -13.56 -5.77
C GLU A 144 0.27 -14.57 -4.64
N VAL A 145 1.33 -15.14 -4.07
CA VAL A 145 1.23 -15.98 -2.86
C VAL A 145 0.64 -15.18 -1.69
N SER A 146 1.17 -13.99 -1.40
CA SER A 146 0.71 -13.15 -0.29
C SER A 146 -0.75 -12.73 -0.45
N ARG A 147 -1.17 -12.41 -1.68
CA ARG A 147 -2.57 -12.10 -2.02
C ARG A 147 -3.49 -13.24 -1.61
N ARG A 148 -3.19 -14.46 -2.09
CA ARG A 148 -4.01 -15.65 -1.82
C ARG A 148 -4.02 -16.07 -0.36
N LEU A 149 -2.94 -15.81 0.38
CA LEU A 149 -2.91 -16.00 1.84
C LEU A 149 -3.83 -15.01 2.56
N LYS A 150 -3.86 -13.74 2.11
CA LYS A 150 -4.71 -12.70 2.68
C LYS A 150 -6.20 -12.89 2.36
N GLU A 151 -6.54 -13.34 1.16
CA GLU A 151 -7.93 -13.64 0.75
C GLU A 151 -8.60 -14.67 1.65
N GLY A 152 -7.83 -15.62 2.18
CA GLY A 152 -8.32 -16.58 3.18
C GLY A 152 -8.63 -15.96 4.56
N LYS A 153 -8.29 -14.69 4.80
CA LYS A 153 -8.36 -14.04 6.12
C LYS A 153 -9.23 -12.78 6.18
N SER A 154 -9.48 -12.07 5.07
CA SER A 154 -10.24 -10.79 5.09
C SER A 154 -10.81 -10.37 3.73
N MET A 155 -12.02 -9.77 3.72
CA MET A 155 -12.63 -9.16 2.52
C MET A 155 -11.87 -7.93 1.99
N SER A 156 -10.97 -7.34 2.78
CA SER A 156 -10.07 -6.24 2.35
C SER A 156 -8.97 -6.67 1.37
N ALA A 157 -8.96 -7.94 0.94
CA ALA A 157 -8.03 -8.49 -0.02
C ALA A 157 -8.39 -8.16 -1.48
N GLN A 158 -9.64 -7.77 -1.78
CA GLN A 158 -10.13 -7.55 -3.15
C GLN A 158 -9.42 -6.39 -3.88
N ASN A 159 -8.88 -5.41 -3.15
CA ASN A 159 -8.17 -4.27 -3.74
C ASN A 159 -6.68 -4.55 -4.03
N PHE A 160 -6.17 -5.71 -3.58
CA PHE A 160 -4.80 -6.09 -3.87
C PHE A 160 -4.75 -6.81 -5.22
N GLN A 161 -4.35 -6.09 -6.26
CA GLN A 161 -4.13 -6.68 -7.57
C GLN A 161 -3.11 -7.83 -7.46
N GLY A 162 -3.28 -8.90 -8.22
CA GLY A 162 -2.29 -9.99 -8.35
C GLY A 162 -1.26 -9.67 -9.43
N SER A 163 -0.36 -10.61 -9.71
CA SER A 163 0.49 -10.55 -10.89
C SER A 163 -0.09 -11.47 -11.97
N ALA A 164 -0.45 -10.92 -13.14
CA ALA A 164 -1.22 -11.64 -14.16
C ALA A 164 -0.41 -12.78 -14.84
N ASP A 165 0.92 -12.69 -14.85
CA ASP A 165 1.79 -13.57 -15.63
C ASP A 165 2.48 -14.68 -14.82
N VAL A 166 1.97 -15.00 -13.63
CA VAL A 166 2.61 -15.99 -12.74
C VAL A 166 2.06 -17.38 -13.00
N ASN A 167 2.96 -18.35 -13.13
CA ASN A 167 2.58 -19.77 -13.23
C ASN A 167 1.77 -20.20 -11.98
N PRO A 168 0.49 -20.59 -12.13
CA PRO A 168 -0.37 -20.91 -11.01
C PRO A 168 0.08 -22.15 -10.24
N ASP A 169 0.80 -23.08 -10.87
CA ASP A 169 1.28 -24.31 -10.23
C ASP A 169 2.35 -24.02 -9.19
N ILE A 170 3.28 -23.10 -9.49
CA ILE A 170 4.29 -22.63 -8.54
C ILE A 170 3.59 -22.02 -7.33
N VAL A 171 2.64 -21.11 -7.56
CA VAL A 171 1.90 -20.44 -6.48
C VAL A 171 1.15 -21.46 -5.61
N ASN A 172 0.47 -22.44 -6.22
CA ASN A 172 -0.28 -23.46 -5.50
C ASN A 172 0.64 -24.35 -4.64
N ARG A 173 1.81 -24.74 -5.15
CA ARG A 173 2.81 -25.49 -4.36
C ARG A 173 3.32 -24.68 -3.18
N LEU A 174 3.65 -23.41 -3.39
CA LEU A 174 4.12 -22.51 -2.32
C LEU A 174 3.03 -22.26 -1.26
N LEU A 175 1.77 -22.14 -1.66
CA LEU A 175 0.64 -22.04 -0.73
C LEU A 175 0.44 -23.32 0.08
N ALA A 176 0.56 -24.49 -0.55
CA ALA A 176 0.50 -25.77 0.16
C ALA A 176 1.65 -25.88 1.18
N LEU A 177 2.85 -25.43 0.82
CA LEU A 177 4.00 -25.36 1.72
C LEU A 177 3.71 -24.47 2.94
N HIS A 178 3.14 -23.29 2.73
CA HIS A 178 2.76 -22.39 3.83
C HIS A 178 1.68 -23.00 4.74
N ARG A 179 0.62 -23.59 4.16
CA ARG A 179 -0.48 -24.20 4.91
C ARG A 179 -0.05 -25.47 5.66
N GLY A 180 0.93 -26.20 5.13
CA GLY A 180 1.50 -27.39 5.76
C GLY A 180 2.15 -27.12 7.12
N GLN A 181 2.62 -25.89 7.39
CA GLN A 181 3.09 -25.47 8.71
C GLN A 181 1.97 -25.24 9.73
N HIS A 182 0.74 -24.97 9.27
CA HIS A 182 -0.39 -24.67 10.14
C HIS A 182 -1.28 -25.88 10.46
N LYS A 183 -0.92 -27.10 10.00
CA LYS A 183 -1.59 -28.31 10.48
C LYS A 183 -1.26 -28.50 11.97
N PRO A 184 -2.24 -28.48 12.89
CA PRO A 184 -1.98 -28.91 14.26
C PRO A 184 -1.51 -30.36 14.22
N MET A 185 -0.43 -30.68 14.93
CA MET A 185 -0.06 -32.06 15.22
C MET A 185 -1.24 -32.74 15.93
N SER A 186 -2.09 -33.42 15.17
CA SER A 186 -3.10 -34.32 15.72
C SER A 186 -2.36 -35.43 16.45
N LYS A 187 -2.72 -35.58 17.73
CA LYS A 187 -2.30 -36.58 18.70
C LYS A 187 -1.76 -37.86 18.06
N VAL A 188 -0.55 -38.23 18.46
CA VAL A 188 -0.01 -39.59 18.33
C VAL A 188 -1.01 -40.53 19.01
N GLU A 189 -1.76 -41.28 18.21
CA GLU A 189 -2.58 -42.39 18.69
C GLU A 189 -1.66 -43.42 19.36
N GLY A 190 -1.86 -43.59 20.67
CA GLY A 190 -1.23 -44.64 21.44
C GLY A 190 -1.65 -45.99 20.88
N ARG A 191 -0.69 -46.69 20.25
CA ARG A 191 -0.82 -48.12 19.96
C ARG A 191 -1.07 -48.85 21.27
N GLY A 192 -2.22 -49.52 21.34
CA GLY A 192 -2.50 -50.52 22.35
C GLY A 192 -1.39 -51.57 22.38
N ARG A 193 -0.90 -51.86 23.59
CA ARG A 193 -0.22 -53.11 23.89
C ARG A 193 -1.17 -53.96 24.70
N THR A 194 -1.69 -55.00 24.06
CA THR A 194 -2.23 -56.19 24.69
C THR A 194 -1.06 -57.12 24.95
N ILE A 195 -0.78 -57.43 26.22
CA ILE A 195 -0.37 -58.76 26.70
C ILE A 195 -1.06 -58.95 28.03
#